data_AF-A0A7S0P609-F1
#
_entry.id   AF-A0A7S0P609-F1
#
_cell.length_a   1.000
_cell.length_b   1.000
_cell.length_c   1.000
_cell.angle_alpha   90.00
_cell.angle_beta   90.00
_cell.angle_gamma   90.00
#
_symmetry.space_group_name_H-M   'P 1'
#
loop_
_entity.id
_entity.type
_entity.pdbx_description
1 polymer ?
#
loop_
_entity_poly.entity_id
_entity_poly.type
_entity_poly.pdbx_seq_one_letter_code
_entity_poly.pdbx_strand_id
1 'polypeptide(L)'
;GVEKVEGSSGMSGFLAANEWSIGYVDSGHGHEKKLKEVELKNKAGKWVTSKTAEIAKAGTEVQLPPNFKNSWHEISLMNAAGDTTFPICTFSYLYIHATPPTADSGRLLQAF
;
A
#
# COMPACT_ATOMS: atom_id res chain seq x y z
N GLY A 1 -17.24 8.24 -23.17
CA GLY A 1 -16.04 7.45 -22.84
C GLY A 1 -15.63 7.79 -21.42
N VAL A 2 -15.04 6.86 -20.69
CA VAL A 2 -14.58 7.13 -19.31
C VAL A 2 -13.30 7.97 -19.40
N GLU A 3 -13.30 9.13 -18.73
CA GLU A 3 -12.11 9.96 -18.58
C GLU A 3 -11.07 9.21 -17.75
N LYS A 4 -9.84 9.09 -18.26
CA LYS A 4 -8.77 8.42 -17.53
C LYS A 4 -8.34 9.29 -16.37
N VAL A 5 -8.25 8.69 -15.17
CA VAL A 5 -7.74 9.36 -13.98
C VAL A 5 -6.45 8.71 -13.51
N GLU A 6 -5.55 9.51 -12.97
CA GLU A 6 -4.20 9.09 -12.59
C GLU A 6 -3.98 9.22 -11.07
N GLY A 7 -3.29 8.23 -10.51
CA GLY A 7 -2.97 8.18 -9.08
C GLY A 7 -4.17 7.98 -8.15
N SER A 8 -3.90 7.69 -6.88
CA SER A 8 -4.94 7.45 -5.86
C SER A 8 -5.82 8.67 -5.63
N SER A 9 -5.29 9.88 -5.74
CA SER A 9 -6.07 11.13 -5.57
C SER A 9 -7.06 11.35 -6.70
N GLY A 10 -6.64 11.16 -7.96
CA GLY A 10 -7.54 11.24 -9.11
C GLY A 10 -8.60 10.15 -9.07
N MET A 11 -8.21 8.92 -8.74
CA MET A 11 -9.13 7.79 -8.61
C MET A 11 -10.14 8.00 -7.48
N SER A 12 -9.74 8.48 -6.30
CA SER A 12 -10.68 8.72 -5.19
C SER A 12 -11.66 9.85 -5.51
N GLY A 13 -11.21 10.89 -6.25
CA GLY A 13 -12.07 11.94 -6.77
C GLY A 13 -13.09 11.41 -7.79
N PHE A 14 -12.66 10.56 -8.73
CA PHE A 14 -13.55 9.92 -9.69
C PHE A 14 -14.62 9.08 -9.01
N LEU A 15 -14.22 8.23 -8.06
CA LEU A 15 -15.16 7.37 -7.31
C LEU A 15 -16.18 8.19 -6.53
N ALA A 16 -15.77 9.32 -5.93
CA ALA A 16 -16.67 10.21 -5.21
C ALA A 16 -17.69 10.91 -6.12
N ALA A 17 -17.32 11.23 -7.36
CA ALA A 17 -18.17 11.94 -8.31
C ALA A 17 -19.11 11.02 -9.12
N ASN A 18 -18.83 9.72 -9.15
CA ASN A 18 -19.56 8.75 -9.99
C ASN A 18 -20.23 7.71 -9.10
N GLU A 19 -21.55 7.84 -8.89
CA GLU A 19 -22.33 6.84 -8.16
C GLU A 19 -22.26 5.46 -8.84
N TRP A 20 -22.36 4.41 -8.04
CA TRP A 20 -22.31 3.00 -8.50
C TRP A 20 -20.98 2.57 -9.14
N SER A 21 -19.93 3.39 -8.97
CA SER A 21 -18.58 3.03 -9.39
C SER A 21 -17.88 2.12 -8.37
N ILE A 22 -16.88 1.37 -8.87
CA ILE A 22 -15.97 0.55 -8.05
C ILE A 22 -14.54 0.74 -8.56
N GLY A 23 -13.59 0.82 -7.65
CA GLY A 23 -12.17 0.97 -7.96
C GLY A 23 -11.30 0.65 -6.75
N TYR A 24 -9.98 0.65 -6.96
CA TYR A 24 -9.00 0.48 -5.90
C TYR A 24 -8.18 1.77 -5.75
N VAL A 25 -7.89 2.14 -4.52
CA VAL A 25 -7.05 3.28 -4.16
C VAL A 25 -6.23 2.92 -2.93
N ASP A 26 -5.15 3.64 -2.71
CA ASP A 26 -4.50 3.64 -1.39
C ASP A 26 -5.51 4.03 -0.29
N SER A 27 -5.45 3.36 0.86
CA SER A 27 -6.47 3.47 1.90
C SER A 27 -6.59 4.88 2.45
N GLY A 28 -5.48 5.61 2.62
CA GLY A 28 -5.48 6.99 3.10
C GLY A 28 -6.33 7.91 2.21
N HIS A 29 -6.16 7.80 0.89
CA HIS A 29 -6.94 8.59 -0.08
C HIS A 29 -8.44 8.25 -0.05
N GLY A 30 -8.78 6.97 0.13
CA GLY A 30 -10.17 6.54 0.29
C GLY A 30 -10.78 7.08 1.59
N HIS A 31 -10.01 7.07 2.68
CA HIS A 31 -10.44 7.55 3.99
C HIS A 31 -10.68 9.06 4.00
N GLU A 32 -9.76 9.83 3.43
CA GLU A 32 -9.86 11.30 3.31
C GLU A 32 -11.13 11.72 2.56
N LYS A 33 -11.48 10.99 1.50
CA LYS A 33 -12.71 11.21 0.71
C LYS A 33 -13.95 10.57 1.31
N LYS A 34 -13.83 9.89 2.45
CA LYS A 34 -14.93 9.17 3.14
C LYS A 34 -15.65 8.18 2.20
N LEU A 35 -14.92 7.56 1.28
CA LEU A 35 -15.47 6.55 0.39
C LEU A 35 -15.92 5.33 1.21
N LYS A 36 -16.96 4.64 0.72
CA LYS A 36 -17.37 3.35 1.28
C LYS A 36 -16.36 2.29 0.84
N GLU A 37 -15.96 1.45 1.78
CA GLU A 37 -15.10 0.30 1.51
C GLU A 37 -15.94 -0.98 1.48
N VAL A 38 -15.54 -1.92 0.63
CA VAL A 38 -16.01 -3.30 0.72
C VAL A 38 -15.22 -4.02 1.80
N GLU A 39 -15.90 -4.86 2.60
CA GLU A 39 -15.21 -5.78 3.48
C GLU A 39 -14.59 -6.91 2.67
N LEU A 40 -13.37 -7.29 3.04
CA LEU A 40 -12.67 -8.43 2.44
C LEU A 40 -12.45 -9.50 3.50
N LYS A 41 -12.65 -10.75 3.12
CA LYS A 41 -12.34 -11.90 3.97
C LYS A 41 -10.85 -12.17 3.94
N ASN A 42 -10.19 -12.10 5.08
CA ASN A 42 -8.77 -12.43 5.20
C ASN A 42 -8.52 -13.94 5.25
N LYS A 43 -7.23 -14.31 5.26
CA LYS A 43 -6.79 -15.71 5.25
C LYS A 43 -7.29 -16.51 6.46
N ALA A 44 -7.48 -15.85 7.61
CA ALA A 44 -8.06 -16.44 8.82
C ALA A 44 -9.60 -16.51 8.79
N GLY A 45 -10.21 -16.06 7.69
CA GLY A 45 -11.66 -16.11 7.47
C GLY A 45 -12.45 -14.98 8.14
N LYS A 46 -11.78 -13.94 8.63
CA LYS A 46 -12.41 -12.75 9.22
C LYS A 46 -12.72 -11.71 8.15
N TRP A 47 -13.87 -11.07 8.25
CA TRP A 47 -14.24 -9.94 7.39
C TRP A 47 -13.69 -8.65 7.98
N VAL A 48 -12.91 -7.92 7.20
CA VAL A 48 -12.23 -6.70 7.63
C VAL A 48 -12.29 -5.62 6.55
N THR A 49 -12.18 -4.37 6.97
CA THR A 49 -11.92 -3.20 6.12
C THR A 49 -10.48 -2.75 6.34
N SER A 50 -9.99 -1.79 5.54
CA SER A 50 -8.67 -1.20 5.81
C SER A 50 -8.64 -0.37 7.10
N LYS A 51 -9.80 0.00 7.67
CA LYS A 51 -9.92 0.71 8.96
C LYS A 51 -9.98 -0.20 10.18
N THR A 52 -10.52 -1.41 10.03
CA THR A 52 -10.66 -2.37 11.14
C THR A 52 -9.51 -3.36 11.23
N ALA A 53 -8.75 -3.52 10.15
CA ALA A 53 -7.54 -4.32 10.12
C ALA A 53 -6.33 -3.58 10.72
N GLU A 54 -5.34 -4.35 11.17
CA GLU A 54 -4.02 -3.86 11.54
C GLU A 54 -3.07 -4.05 10.36
N ILE A 55 -2.88 -3.02 9.53
CA ILE A 55 -2.12 -3.12 8.27
C ILE A 55 -0.69 -3.64 8.50
N ALA A 56 -0.03 -3.19 9.56
CA ALA A 56 1.34 -3.60 9.89
C ALA A 56 1.47 -5.11 10.21
N LYS A 57 0.39 -5.77 10.66
CA LYS A 57 0.41 -7.22 10.95
C LYS A 57 0.66 -8.06 9.70
N ALA A 58 0.34 -7.56 8.51
CA ALA A 58 0.64 -8.26 7.27
C ALA A 58 2.16 -8.42 7.04
N GLY A 59 2.98 -7.55 7.64
CA GLY A 59 4.43 -7.52 7.47
C GLY A 59 5.23 -8.35 8.49
N THR A 60 4.62 -8.91 9.53
CA THR A 60 5.37 -9.44 10.69
C THR A 60 6.17 -10.71 10.38
N GLU A 61 5.68 -11.57 9.50
CA GLU A 61 6.31 -12.86 9.16
C GLU A 61 7.18 -12.77 7.90
N VAL A 62 7.27 -11.59 7.29
CA VAL A 62 7.94 -11.44 5.99
C VAL A 62 9.45 -11.40 6.20
N GLN A 63 10.14 -12.34 5.54
CA GLN A 63 11.59 -12.38 5.52
C GLN A 63 12.10 -11.43 4.45
N LEU A 64 12.75 -10.34 4.88
CA LEU A 64 13.35 -9.38 3.96
C LEU A 64 14.71 -9.87 3.46
N PRO A 65 15.13 -9.50 2.25
CA PRO A 65 16.45 -9.83 1.75
C PRO A 65 17.54 -9.21 2.66
N PRO A 66 18.68 -9.88 2.88
CA PRO A 66 19.67 -9.46 3.85
C PRO A 66 20.40 -8.16 3.46
N ASN A 67 20.35 -7.77 2.19
CA ASN A 67 20.81 -6.45 1.74
C ASN A 67 20.00 -5.95 0.53
N PHE A 68 20.11 -4.64 0.26
CA PHE A 68 19.38 -3.96 -0.81
C PHE A 68 19.77 -4.40 -2.24
N LYS A 69 20.91 -5.07 -2.43
CA LYS A 69 21.35 -5.60 -3.73
C LYS A 69 20.75 -6.96 -4.06
N ASN A 70 20.24 -7.68 -3.06
CA ASN A 70 19.52 -8.93 -3.30
C ASN A 70 18.17 -8.65 -3.98
N SER A 71 17.61 -9.69 -4.58
CA SER A 71 16.28 -9.62 -5.19
C SER A 71 15.19 -9.35 -4.13
N TRP A 72 14.25 -8.47 -4.46
CA TRP A 72 13.05 -8.18 -3.66
C TRP A 72 11.76 -8.69 -4.31
N HIS A 73 11.82 -9.40 -5.45
CA HIS A 73 10.62 -9.76 -6.22
C HIS A 73 9.71 -10.78 -5.49
N GLU A 74 10.24 -11.53 -4.53
CA GLU A 74 9.47 -12.51 -3.76
C GLU A 74 8.72 -11.88 -2.58
N ILE A 75 8.99 -10.61 -2.28
CA ILE A 75 8.39 -9.93 -1.15
C ILE A 75 6.94 -9.56 -1.50
N SER A 76 6.01 -10.18 -0.77
CA SER A 76 4.58 -9.94 -0.91
C SER A 76 3.90 -9.94 0.44
N LEU A 77 3.02 -8.97 0.66
CA LEU A 77 2.11 -8.92 1.81
C LEU A 77 0.70 -9.36 1.44
N MET A 78 0.50 -9.84 0.21
CA MET A 78 -0.81 -10.23 -0.30
C MET A 78 -1.32 -11.45 0.47
N ASN A 79 -2.54 -11.33 0.99
CA ASN A 79 -3.22 -12.36 1.77
C ASN A 79 -2.37 -12.92 2.93
N ALA A 80 -1.65 -12.04 3.62
CA ALA A 80 -0.87 -12.39 4.80
C ALA A 80 -1.74 -13.05 5.88
N ALA A 81 -1.16 -14.01 6.61
CA ALA A 81 -1.84 -14.72 7.68
C ALA A 81 -2.03 -13.83 8.92
N GLY A 82 -3.07 -14.09 9.71
CA GLY A 82 -3.37 -13.40 10.96
C GLY A 82 -4.85 -13.01 11.06
N ASP A 83 -5.36 -12.91 12.28
CA ASP A 83 -6.78 -12.64 12.51
C ASP A 83 -7.18 -11.20 12.14
N THR A 84 -6.25 -10.24 12.26
CA THR A 84 -6.48 -8.81 12.01
C THR A 84 -5.80 -8.30 10.75
N THR A 85 -5.28 -9.16 9.87
CA THR A 85 -4.62 -8.72 8.63
C THR A 85 -5.64 -8.30 7.56
N PHE A 86 -5.28 -7.25 6.80
CA PHE A 86 -6.00 -6.89 5.58
C PHE A 86 -5.44 -7.69 4.39
N PRO A 87 -6.27 -8.19 3.45
CA PRO A 87 -5.80 -9.12 2.43
C PRO A 87 -4.99 -8.49 1.29
N ILE A 88 -5.11 -7.17 1.08
CA ILE A 88 -4.46 -6.45 -0.01
C ILE A 88 -3.53 -5.40 0.60
N CYS A 89 -2.30 -5.83 0.91
CA CYS A 89 -1.24 -4.98 1.45
C CYS A 89 -0.01 -5.09 0.54
N THR A 90 0.81 -4.04 0.51
CA THR A 90 2.10 -4.03 -0.18
C THR A 90 3.07 -3.10 0.55
N PHE A 91 4.36 -3.34 0.36
CA PHE A 91 5.36 -2.32 0.68
C PHE A 91 5.38 -1.25 -0.39
N SER A 92 5.80 -0.05 0.02
CA SER A 92 6.30 0.98 -0.88
C SER A 92 7.82 0.88 -0.94
N TYR A 93 8.40 1.11 -2.11
CA TYR A 93 9.83 1.00 -2.35
C TYR A 93 10.39 2.33 -2.81
N LEU A 94 11.58 2.67 -2.32
CA LEU A 94 12.38 3.77 -2.81
C LEU A 94 13.54 3.22 -3.64
N TYR A 95 13.71 3.74 -4.86
CA TYR A 95 14.90 3.49 -5.67
C TYR A 95 15.88 4.63 -5.45
N ILE A 96 17.04 4.29 -4.89
CA ILE A 96 18.05 5.25 -4.44
C ILE A 96 19.38 4.93 -5.11
N HIS A 97 20.12 5.95 -5.53
CA HIS A 97 21.48 5.78 -6.02
C HIS A 97 22.39 5.24 -4.91
N ALA A 98 23.04 4.10 -5.16
CA ALA A 98 23.98 3.49 -4.21
C ALA A 98 25.16 4.41 -3.86
N THR A 99 25.51 5.31 -4.78
CA THR A 99 26.44 6.42 -4.54
C THR A 99 25.67 7.72 -4.74
N PRO A 100 25.36 8.46 -3.67
CA PRO A 100 24.72 9.76 -3.78
C PRO A 100 25.54 10.71 -4.67
N PRO A 101 24.89 11.57 -5.47
CA PRO A 101 25.60 12.45 -6.41
C PRO A 101 26.47 13.49 -5.71
N THR A 102 26.15 13.85 -4.47
CA THR A 102 26.93 14.77 -3.64
C THR A 102 26.94 14.33 -2.17
N ALA A 103 27.91 14.82 -1.40
CA ALA A 103 27.96 14.60 0.04
C ALA A 103 26.72 15.13 0.76
N ASP A 104 26.20 16.29 0.34
CA ASP A 104 25.00 16.89 0.94
C ASP A 104 23.76 16.04 0.66
N SER A 105 23.61 15.54 -0.57
CA SER A 105 22.52 14.61 -0.91
C SER A 105 22.60 13.32 -0.08
N GLY A 106 23.80 12.80 0.17
CA GLY A 106 24.01 11.64 1.05
C GLY A 106 23.60 11.91 2.50
N ARG A 107 23.95 13.08 3.04
CA ARG A 107 23.58 13.48 4.42
C ARG A 107 22.08 13.67 4.58
N LEU A 108 21.42 14.28 3.58
CA LEU A 108 19.97 14.45 3.59
C LEU A 108 19.24 13.11 3.51
N LEU A 109 19.72 12.21 2.64
CA LEU A 109 19.16 10.85 2.54
C LEU A 109 19.32 10.07 3.85
N GLN A 110 20.45 10.20 4.55
CA GLN A 110 20.66 9.56 5.85
C GLN A 110 19.74 10.11 6.95
N ALA A 111 19.28 11.36 6.82
CA ALA A 111 18.42 12.02 7.79
C ALA A 111 16.91 11.81 7.57
N PHE A 112 16.51 11.32 6.39
CA PHE A 112 15.13 10.97 6.05
C PHE A 112 14.68 9.70 6.78
#